data_AF-A0A1M2V739-F1
#
_entry.id   AF-A0A1M2V739-F1
#
_cell.length_a   1.000
_cell.length_b   1.000
_cell.length_c   1.000
_cell.angle_alpha   90.00
_cell.angle_beta   90.00
_cell.angle_gamma   90.00
#
_symmetry.space_group_name_H-M   'P 1'
#
loop_
_entity.id
_entity.type
_entity.pdbx_description
1 polymer ?
#
loop_
_entity_poly.entity_id
_entity_poly.type
_entity_poly.pdbx_seq_one_letter_code
_entity_poly.pdbx_strand_id
1 'polypeptide(L)'
;MKDIPRHAVELTFSRSSGPGGQNVNKVNTKATLRCPLDTPWIPLWARDYLKHTPAYASSSQSVLITSTVHRSQAQNVQDCLAKASTPGSSVRDASSSHFDPRSLQLHTLIVSAASAGLVNEPSEEQRKRVRDLEKADKSRRRLDQEKRKQVKRGRSKGGDWD
;
A
#
# COMPACT_ATOMS: atom_id res chain seq x y z
N MET A 1 -13.22 -11.32 1.46
CA MET A 1 -13.70 -9.92 1.38
C MET A 1 -15.05 -9.99 0.67
N LYS A 2 -16.11 -9.37 1.22
CA LYS A 2 -17.46 -9.43 0.63
C LYS A 2 -17.43 -8.81 -0.77
N ASP A 3 -18.07 -9.47 -1.74
CA ASP A 3 -18.23 -8.97 -3.10
C ASP A 3 -18.64 -7.49 -3.12
N ILE A 4 -17.98 -6.70 -3.96
CA ILE A 4 -18.29 -5.28 -4.10
C ILE A 4 -19.72 -5.16 -4.65
N PRO A 5 -20.64 -4.53 -3.89
CA PRO A 5 -22.00 -4.40 -4.35
C PRO A 5 -22.04 -3.54 -5.61
N ARG A 6 -22.61 -4.08 -6.70
CA ARG A 6 -22.71 -3.35 -7.97
C ARG A 6 -23.48 -2.03 -7.86
N HIS A 7 -24.37 -1.92 -6.88
CA HIS A 7 -25.13 -0.69 -6.60
C HIS A 7 -24.33 0.36 -5.84
N ALA A 8 -23.21 -0.02 -5.21
CA ALA A 8 -22.36 0.89 -4.43
C ALA A 8 -21.24 1.51 -5.28
N VAL A 9 -21.15 1.14 -6.56
CA VAL A 9 -20.16 1.64 -7.51
C VAL A 9 -20.87 2.24 -8.72
N GLU A 10 -20.38 3.36 -9.20
CA GLU A 10 -20.94 4.04 -10.37
C GLU A 10 -20.13 3.64 -11.60
N LEU A 11 -20.81 3.17 -12.66
CA LEU A 11 -20.17 2.75 -13.90
C LEU A 11 -20.43 3.80 -14.98
N THR A 12 -19.36 4.38 -15.51
CA THR A 12 -19.40 5.34 -16.61
C THR A 12 -18.71 4.74 -17.84
N PHE A 13 -19.32 4.96 -19.01
CA PHE A 13 -18.79 4.47 -20.28
C PHE A 13 -18.28 5.63 -21.12
N SER A 14 -17.10 5.45 -21.70
CA SER A 14 -16.49 6.43 -22.59
C SER A 14 -15.85 5.74 -23.80
N ARG A 15 -15.36 6.55 -24.74
CA ARG A 15 -14.62 6.06 -25.90
C ARG A 15 -13.20 5.70 -25.45
N SER A 16 -12.70 4.54 -25.87
CA SER A 16 -11.30 4.18 -25.62
C SER A 16 -10.37 5.04 -26.48
N SER A 17 -9.25 5.48 -25.91
CA SER A 17 -8.23 6.23 -26.64
C SER A 17 -7.27 5.23 -27.29
N GLY A 18 -7.19 5.24 -28.63
CA GLY A 18 -6.27 4.40 -29.40
C GLY A 18 -6.35 4.67 -30.91
N PRO A 19 -5.31 4.35 -31.69
CA PRO A 19 -5.27 4.55 -33.15
C PRO A 19 -6.45 3.81 -33.82
N GLY A 20 -7.22 4.60 -34.56
CA GLY A 20 -8.61 4.31 -34.87
C GLY A 20 -8.86 3.29 -35.98
N GLY A 21 -9.80 2.38 -35.70
CA GLY A 21 -10.61 1.67 -36.70
C GLY A 21 -12.09 2.03 -36.54
N GLN A 22 -12.92 1.80 -37.56
CA GLN A 22 -14.36 2.17 -37.57
C GLN A 22 -15.13 1.76 -36.31
N ASN A 23 -14.80 0.63 -35.69
CA ASN A 23 -15.46 0.16 -34.46
C ASN A 23 -15.07 0.97 -33.20
N VAL A 24 -13.83 1.46 -33.10
CA VAL A 24 -13.34 2.25 -31.95
C VAL A 24 -14.03 3.61 -31.89
N ASN A 25 -14.40 4.16 -33.05
CA ASN A 25 -15.11 5.42 -33.14
C ASN A 25 -16.62 5.33 -32.89
N LYS A 26 -17.18 4.11 -32.81
CA LYS A 26 -18.64 3.92 -32.75
C LYS A 26 -19.14 3.38 -31.40
N VAL A 27 -18.28 2.73 -30.60
CA VAL A 27 -18.72 2.05 -29.37
C VAL A 27 -17.97 2.60 -28.15
N ASN A 28 -18.72 2.98 -27.11
CA ASN A 28 -18.20 3.37 -25.80
C ASN A 28 -17.68 2.14 -25.04
N THR A 29 -16.53 1.62 -25.46
CA THR A 29 -15.96 0.37 -24.92
C THR A 29 -15.23 0.59 -23.60
N LYS A 30 -14.72 1.81 -23.31
CA LYS A 30 -14.02 2.09 -22.05
C LYS A 30 -15.00 2.09 -20.89
N ALA A 31 -14.78 1.19 -19.94
CA ALA A 31 -15.52 1.17 -18.67
C ALA A 31 -14.71 1.91 -17.61
N THR A 32 -15.34 2.85 -16.92
CA THR A 32 -14.79 3.56 -15.76
C THR A 32 -15.68 3.23 -14.57
N LEU A 33 -15.12 2.56 -13.57
CA LEU A 33 -15.75 2.28 -12.31
C LEU A 33 -15.32 3.34 -11.32
N ARG A 34 -16.28 4.09 -10.80
CA ARG A 34 -16.10 5.10 -9.78
C ARG A 34 -16.56 4.55 -8.44
N CYS A 35 -15.64 4.58 -7.49
CA CYS A 35 -15.80 4.02 -6.17
C CYS A 35 -15.71 5.13 -5.13
N PRO A 36 -16.83 5.57 -4.53
CA PRO A 36 -16.79 6.57 -3.47
C PRO A 36 -16.04 6.05 -2.23
N LEU A 37 -15.15 6.86 -1.67
CA LEU A 37 -14.45 6.48 -0.43
C LEU A 37 -15.39 6.40 0.77
N ASP A 38 -16.51 7.11 0.73
CA ASP A 38 -17.54 7.08 1.77
C ASP A 38 -18.50 5.87 1.64
N THR A 39 -17.95 4.73 1.26
CA THR A 39 -18.70 3.48 1.23
C THR A 39 -18.42 2.66 2.49
N PRO A 40 -19.42 1.92 3.01
CA PRO A 40 -19.28 1.16 4.25
C PRO A 40 -18.36 -0.06 4.11
N TRP A 41 -18.09 -0.51 2.89
CA TRP A 41 -17.23 -1.66 2.62
C TRP A 41 -15.74 -1.29 2.51
N ILE A 42 -15.41 0.00 2.42
CA ILE A 42 -14.02 0.51 2.49
C ILE A 42 -13.70 0.86 3.94
N PRO A 43 -12.71 0.18 4.55
CA PRO A 43 -12.30 0.50 5.92
C PRO A 43 -11.80 1.94 6.05
N LEU A 44 -12.15 2.61 7.16
CA LEU A 44 -11.72 4.00 7.43
C LEU A 44 -10.20 4.18 7.34
N TRP A 45 -9.42 3.21 7.85
CA TRP A 45 -7.96 3.24 7.80
C TRP A 45 -7.42 3.23 6.36
N ALA A 46 -8.11 2.56 5.43
CA ALA A 46 -7.68 2.46 4.03
C ALA A 46 -7.97 3.74 3.24
N ARG A 47 -8.93 4.56 3.71
CA ARG A 47 -9.33 5.80 3.02
C ARG A 47 -8.17 6.76 2.88
N ASP A 48 -7.31 6.86 3.90
CA ASP A 48 -6.18 7.80 3.88
C ASP A 48 -5.12 7.39 2.85
N TYR A 49 -4.76 6.10 2.80
CA TYR A 49 -3.87 5.55 1.77
C TYR A 49 -4.44 5.71 0.36
N LEU A 50 -5.75 5.49 0.18
CA LEU A 50 -6.40 5.65 -1.11
C LEU A 50 -6.36 7.12 -1.59
N LYS A 51 -6.45 8.11 -0.69
CA LYS A 51 -6.31 9.54 -1.04
C LYS A 51 -4.93 9.89 -1.61
N HIS A 52 -3.89 9.18 -1.19
CA HIS A 52 -2.53 9.37 -1.68
C HIS A 52 -2.23 8.66 -3.01
N THR A 53 -3.20 7.92 -3.54
CA THR A 53 -3.06 7.17 -4.79
C THR A 53 -3.40 8.06 -6.01
N PRO A 54 -2.71 7.94 -7.15
CA PRO A 54 -3.03 8.70 -8.37
C PRO A 54 -4.43 8.41 -8.96
N ALA A 55 -5.08 7.30 -8.59
CA ALA A 55 -6.45 6.99 -8.98
C ALA A 55 -7.51 7.78 -8.18
N TYR A 56 -7.10 8.55 -7.16
CA TYR A 56 -8.01 9.32 -6.34
C TYR A 56 -8.40 10.63 -7.01
N ALA A 57 -9.70 10.82 -7.18
CA ALA A 57 -10.30 12.06 -7.64
C ALA A 57 -10.71 12.91 -6.42
N SER A 58 -9.89 13.92 -6.10
CA SER A 58 -10.12 14.83 -4.96
C SER A 58 -11.47 15.57 -5.04
N SER A 59 -11.88 15.97 -6.24
CA SER A 59 -13.14 16.69 -6.49
C SER A 59 -14.40 15.93 -6.07
N SER A 60 -14.31 14.59 -6.00
CA SER A 60 -15.45 13.71 -5.79
C SER A 60 -15.24 12.72 -4.65
N GLN A 61 -14.10 12.80 -3.97
CA GLN A 61 -13.68 11.85 -2.94
C GLN A 61 -13.85 10.38 -3.37
N SER A 62 -13.51 10.08 -4.63
CA SER A 62 -13.73 8.76 -5.21
C SER A 62 -12.50 8.21 -5.92
N VAL A 63 -12.35 6.90 -5.91
CA VAL A 63 -11.28 6.19 -6.63
C VAL A 63 -11.81 5.75 -7.99
N LEU A 64 -11.06 6.06 -9.04
CA LEU A 64 -11.40 5.73 -10.41
C LEU A 64 -10.61 4.52 -10.89
N ILE A 65 -11.30 3.48 -11.32
CA ILE A 65 -10.73 2.27 -11.93
C ILE A 65 -11.21 2.21 -13.37
N THR A 66 -10.29 2.21 -14.33
CA THR A 66 -10.65 2.14 -15.76
C THR A 66 -10.15 0.88 -16.41
N SER A 67 -10.96 0.30 -17.31
CA SER A 67 -10.56 -0.80 -18.18
C SER A 67 -10.91 -0.53 -19.66
N THR A 68 -9.93 -0.80 -20.52
CA THR A 68 -10.00 -0.69 -21.99
C THR A 68 -9.42 -1.91 -22.69
N VAL A 69 -9.25 -3.03 -21.97
CA VAL A 69 -8.52 -4.21 -22.46
C VAL A 69 -9.29 -4.92 -23.57
N HIS A 70 -10.61 -5.01 -23.43
CA HIS A 70 -11.46 -5.76 -24.35
C HIS A 70 -12.23 -4.85 -25.31
N ARG A 71 -12.67 -5.45 -26.42
CA ARG A 71 -13.55 -4.81 -27.41
C ARG A 71 -15.03 -4.72 -26.97
N SER A 72 -15.41 -5.45 -25.93
CA SER A 72 -16.78 -5.49 -25.40
C SER A 72 -16.89 -4.70 -24.09
N GLN A 73 -17.91 -3.85 -24.01
CA GLN A 73 -18.25 -3.09 -22.81
C GLN A 73 -18.50 -4.02 -21.61
N ALA A 74 -19.24 -5.11 -21.80
CA ALA A 74 -19.57 -6.05 -20.73
C ALA A 74 -18.31 -6.72 -20.15
N GLN A 75 -17.35 -7.07 -21.02
CA GLN A 75 -16.07 -7.64 -20.61
C GLN A 75 -15.23 -6.61 -19.83
N ASN A 76 -15.20 -5.35 -20.27
CA ASN A 76 -14.49 -4.29 -19.55
C ASN A 76 -15.14 -3.96 -18.19
N VAL A 77 -16.47 -4.08 -18.06
CA VAL A 77 -17.16 -3.95 -16.75
C VAL A 77 -16.77 -5.07 -15.81
N GLN A 78 -16.79 -6.32 -16.30
CA GLN A 78 -16.38 -7.47 -15.49
C GLN A 78 -14.92 -7.36 -15.07
N ASP A 79 -14.04 -6.91 -15.95
CA ASP A 79 -12.63 -6.67 -15.65
C ASP A 79 -12.45 -5.57 -14.58
N CYS A 80 -13.18 -4.45 -14.68
CA CYS A 80 -13.18 -3.41 -13.64
C CYS A 80 -13.65 -3.94 -12.27
N LEU A 81 -14.72 -4.74 -12.25
CA LEU A 81 -15.25 -5.34 -11.02
C LEU A 81 -14.28 -6.38 -10.43
N ALA A 82 -13.65 -7.19 -11.28
CA ALA A 82 -12.66 -8.18 -10.87
C ALA A 82 -11.43 -7.50 -10.23
N LYS A 83 -10.92 -6.43 -10.86
CA LYS A 83 -9.81 -5.61 -10.32
C LYS A 83 -10.13 -4.96 -8.97
N ALA A 84 -11.41 -4.75 -8.70
CA ALA A 84 -11.87 -4.22 -7.43
C ALA A 84 -12.08 -5.32 -6.36
N SER A 85 -12.58 -6.50 -6.72
CA SER A 85 -13.07 -7.51 -5.76
C SER A 85 -12.00 -8.47 -5.18
N THR A 86 -11.08 -9.06 -5.96
CA THR A 86 -10.09 -10.05 -5.43
C THR A 86 -8.99 -10.39 -6.46
N PRO A 87 -7.73 -10.66 -6.06
CA PRO A 87 -6.71 -11.34 -6.86
C PRO A 87 -6.79 -12.83 -6.55
N GLY A 88 -7.72 -13.55 -7.17
CA GLY A 88 -7.96 -14.91 -6.73
C GLY A 88 -8.91 -15.70 -7.62
N SER A 89 -8.56 -15.81 -8.91
CA SER A 89 -8.98 -16.97 -9.72
C SER A 89 -8.45 -17.01 -11.16
N SER A 90 -7.81 -15.97 -11.71
CA SER A 90 -7.40 -16.04 -13.13
C SER A 90 -6.09 -15.34 -13.49
N VAL A 91 -5.06 -15.47 -12.64
CA VAL A 91 -3.67 -15.15 -13.02
C VAL A 91 -2.82 -16.42 -12.96
N ARG A 92 -3.20 -17.42 -13.76
CA ARG A 92 -2.32 -18.55 -14.11
C ARG A 92 -1.86 -18.52 -15.57
N ASP A 93 -2.39 -17.63 -16.39
CA ASP A 93 -1.94 -17.48 -17.77
C ASP A 93 -0.91 -16.34 -17.87
N ALA A 94 0.25 -16.58 -17.27
CA ALA A 94 1.46 -15.78 -17.43
C ALA A 94 2.09 -15.98 -18.83
N SER A 95 1.29 -15.87 -19.89
CA SER A 95 1.74 -16.04 -21.29
C SER A 95 1.19 -14.99 -22.27
N SER A 96 0.32 -14.05 -21.85
CA SER A 96 -0.08 -12.92 -22.70
C SER A 96 0.70 -11.65 -22.36
N SER A 97 1.55 -11.23 -23.29
CA SER A 97 2.27 -9.96 -23.32
C SER A 97 1.31 -8.76 -23.33
N HIS A 98 0.88 -8.29 -22.15
CA HIS A 98 0.47 -6.89 -21.86
C HIS A 98 -0.11 -6.82 -20.43
N PHE A 99 0.71 -7.16 -19.43
CA PHE A 99 0.40 -6.75 -18.05
C PHE A 99 0.71 -5.26 -17.94
N ASP A 100 -0.31 -4.40 -18.04
CA ASP A 100 -0.11 -2.96 -17.86
C ASP A 100 0.11 -2.66 -16.36
N PRO A 101 1.33 -2.24 -15.95
CA PRO A 101 1.62 -1.89 -14.56
C PRO A 101 0.81 -0.68 -14.07
N ARG A 102 0.12 0.04 -14.97
CA ARG A 102 -0.81 1.13 -14.63
C ARG A 102 -2.23 0.66 -14.32
N SER A 103 -2.53 -0.63 -14.43
CA SER A 103 -3.84 -1.17 -14.06
C SER A 103 -3.96 -1.25 -12.53
N LEU A 104 -4.37 -0.13 -11.93
CA LEU A 104 -4.52 0.00 -10.48
C LEU A 104 -5.65 -0.91 -10.00
N GLN A 105 -5.25 -2.02 -9.37
CA GLN A 105 -6.15 -2.91 -8.65
C GLN A 105 -6.38 -2.28 -7.26
N LEU A 106 -7.55 -1.68 -7.06
CA LEU A 106 -7.95 -1.06 -5.77
C LEU A 106 -7.72 -2.03 -4.61
N HIS A 107 -7.96 -3.32 -4.82
CA HIS A 107 -7.61 -4.37 -3.88
C HIS A 107 -6.12 -4.39 -3.53
N THR A 108 -5.22 -4.41 -4.53
CA THR A 108 -3.77 -4.48 -4.32
C THR A 108 -3.26 -3.26 -3.56
N LEU A 109 -3.86 -2.10 -3.80
CA LEU A 109 -3.57 -0.88 -3.04
C LEU A 109 -4.03 -1.00 -1.57
N ILE A 110 -5.25 -1.50 -1.33
CA ILE A 110 -5.76 -1.72 0.03
C ILE A 110 -4.96 -2.79 0.76
N VAL A 111 -4.58 -3.89 0.10
CA VAL A 111 -3.77 -4.96 0.69
C VAL A 111 -2.34 -4.49 0.92
N SER A 112 -1.75 -3.75 -0.02
CA SER A 112 -0.43 -3.14 0.19
C SER A 112 -0.45 -2.17 1.38
N ALA A 113 -1.49 -1.33 1.48
CA ALA A 113 -1.67 -0.43 2.62
C ALA A 113 -1.88 -1.18 3.94
N ALA A 114 -2.69 -2.24 3.95
CA ALA A 114 -2.89 -3.10 5.11
C ALA A 114 -1.56 -3.70 5.58
N SER A 115 -0.79 -4.25 4.64
CA SER A 115 0.49 -4.90 4.90
C SER A 115 1.60 -3.92 5.30
N ALA A 116 1.53 -2.66 4.85
CA ALA A 116 2.46 -1.60 5.24
C ALA A 116 2.26 -1.15 6.70
N GLY A 117 1.03 -1.24 7.22
CA GLY A 117 0.70 -0.92 8.61
C GLY A 117 0.94 -2.07 9.60
N LEU A 118 1.11 -3.30 9.11
CA LEU A 118 1.53 -4.42 9.95
C LEU A 118 3.02 -4.22 10.29
N VAL A 119 3.34 -4.24 11.58
CA VAL A 119 4.72 -4.30 12.09
C VAL A 119 5.31 -5.60 11.58
N ASN A 120 5.87 -5.58 10.38
CA ASN A 120 6.65 -6.68 9.85
C ASN A 120 7.87 -6.88 10.73
N GLU A 121 8.38 -8.11 10.78
CA GLU A 121 9.64 -8.38 11.47
C GLU A 121 10.69 -7.37 10.99
N PRO A 122 11.39 -6.68 11.91
CA PRO A 122 12.36 -5.66 11.54
C PRO A 122 13.38 -6.27 10.57
N SER A 123 13.68 -5.55 9.48
CA SER A 123 14.65 -6.00 8.47
C SER A 123 15.95 -6.46 9.13
N GLU A 124 16.63 -7.46 8.57
CA GLU A 124 17.90 -7.98 9.10
C GLU A 124 18.92 -6.85 9.34
N GLU A 125 18.92 -5.82 8.48
CA GLU A 125 19.75 -4.63 8.66
C GLU A 125 19.34 -3.78 9.87
N GLN A 126 18.03 -3.62 10.10
CA GLN A 126 17.51 -2.90 11.27
C GLN A 126 17.80 -3.67 12.56
N ARG A 127 17.67 -5.01 12.56
CA ARG A 127 18.02 -5.87 13.70
C ARG A 127 19.49 -5.75 14.06
N LYS A 128 20.37 -5.72 13.07
CA LYS A 128 21.81 -5.53 13.27
C LYS A 128 22.09 -4.16 13.88
N ARG A 129 21.48 -3.10 13.34
CA ARG A 129 21.63 -1.73 13.86
C ARG A 129 21.16 -1.60 15.31
N VAL A 130 20.03 -2.21 15.67
CA VAL A 130 19.54 -2.22 17.06
C VAL A 130 20.52 -2.95 17.97
N ARG A 131 21.02 -4.13 17.56
CA ARG A 131 22.05 -4.87 18.32
C ARG A 131 23.32 -4.07 18.54
N ASP A 132 23.80 -3.36 17.52
CA ASP A 132 25.00 -2.53 17.62
C ASP A 132 24.80 -1.35 18.58
N LEU A 133 23.62 -0.71 18.53
CA LEU A 133 23.24 0.36 19.45
C LEU A 133 23.14 -0.14 20.90
N GLU A 134 22.55 -1.31 21.14
CA GLU A 134 22.48 -1.91 22.47
C GLU A 134 23.87 -2.27 23.03
N LYS A 135 24.76 -2.76 22.18
CA LYS A 135 26.15 -3.07 22.55
C LYS A 135 26.91 -1.80 22.92
N ALA A 136 26.71 -0.72 22.16
CA ALA A 136 27.30 0.59 22.44
C ALA A 136 26.73 1.24 23.72
N ASP A 137 25.43 1.06 24.02
CA ASP A 137 24.86 1.57 25.27
C ASP A 137 25.37 0.78 26.49
N LYS A 138 25.50 -0.55 26.36
CA LYS A 138 26.10 -1.39 27.42
C LYS A 138 27.56 -1.03 27.69
N SER A 139 28.37 -0.77 26.66
CA SER A 139 29.78 -0.37 26.85
C SER A 139 29.89 1.00 27.53
N ARG A 140 29.09 1.98 27.11
CA ARG A 140 29.00 3.31 27.76
C ARG A 140 28.63 3.20 29.24
N ARG A 141 27.60 2.42 29.58
CA ARG A 141 27.19 2.20 30.98
C ARG A 141 28.30 1.56 31.82
N ARG A 142 29.07 0.62 31.26
CA ARG A 142 30.20 0.00 31.97
C ARG A 142 31.31 1.00 32.25
N LEU A 143 31.69 1.81 31.27
CA LEU A 143 32.69 2.86 31.43
C LEU A 143 32.28 3.88 32.48
N ASP A 144 31.01 4.31 32.48
CA ASP A 144 30.50 5.22 33.50
C ASP A 144 30.52 4.60 34.90
N GLN A 145 30.17 3.31 35.02
CA GLN A 145 30.28 2.60 36.29
C GLN A 145 31.73 2.48 36.77
N GLU A 146 32.67 2.16 35.89
CA GLU A 146 34.10 2.11 36.25
C GLU A 146 34.62 3.47 36.68
N LYS A 147 34.31 4.54 35.92
CA LYS A 147 34.67 5.92 36.27
C LYS A 147 34.12 6.29 37.65
N ARG A 148 32.85 5.97 37.94
CA ARG A 148 32.23 6.20 39.26
C ARG A 148 32.94 5.43 40.37
N LYS A 149 33.31 4.16 40.12
CA LYS A 149 34.05 3.33 41.08
C LYS A 149 35.46 3.90 41.35
N GLN A 150 36.17 4.34 40.33
CA GLN A 150 37.49 4.96 40.48
C GLN A 150 37.43 6.26 41.30
N VAL A 151 36.46 7.14 41.00
CA VAL A 151 36.26 8.38 41.77
C VAL A 151 35.97 8.07 43.25
N LYS A 152 35.13 7.08 43.54
CA LYS A 152 34.83 6.65 44.91
C LYS A 152 36.08 6.11 45.64
N ARG A 153 36.88 5.27 44.96
CA ARG A 153 38.15 4.74 45.49
C ARG A 153 39.20 5.83 45.74
N GLY A 154 39.28 6.83 44.87
CA GLY A 154 40.17 7.98 45.04
C GLY A 154 39.81 8.80 46.28
N ARG A 155 38.51 9.05 46.50
CA ARG A 155 38.02 9.76 47.70
C ARG A 155 38.28 9.01 49.00
N SER A 156 38.17 7.68 49.01
CA SER A 156 38.41 6.90 50.24
C SER A 156 39.89 6.78 50.63
N LYS A 157 40.83 7.02 49.69
CA LYS A 157 42.29 6.94 49.96
C LYS A 157 42.89 8.23 50.53
N GLY A 158 42.20 9.37 50.41
CA GLY A 158 42.68 10.67 50.91
C GLY A 158 42.01 11.15 52.20
N GLY A 159 41.35 10.24 52.93
CA GLY A 159 40.62 10.54 54.16
C GLY A 159 41.23 9.87 55.39
N ASP A 160 42.56 9.75 55.43
CA ASP A 160 43.32 9.43 56.63
C ASP A 160 43.52 10.75 57.38
N TRP A 161 42.62 11.07 58.30
CA TRP A 161 42.74 12.20 59.22
C TRP A 161 43.11 11.64 60.59
N ASP A 162 44.40 11.64 60.91
CA ASP A 162 44.95 11.62 62.27
C ASP A 162 45.49 13.02 62.61
#